data_AF-K6T1Q7-F1
#
_entry.id   AF-K6T1Q7-F1
#
_cell.length_a   1.000
_cell.length_b   1.000
_cell.length_c   1.000
_cell.angle_alpha   90.00
_cell.angle_beta   90.00
_cell.angle_gamma   90.00
#
_symmetry.space_group_name_H-M   'P 1'
#
loop_
_entity.id
_entity.type
_entity.pdbx_description
1 polymer ?
#
loop_
_entity_poly.entity_id
_entity_poly.type
_entity_poly.pdbx_seq_one_letter_code
_entity_poly.pdbx_strand_id
1 'polypeptide(L)'
;MKIKNTVAATDKSKVIIINILFASSIIIIFLGIFFSIFSFVNNINFKILSSSIPGAVFGFLVFYLGIRYYLSVTKLKGELYKTSSKFSWSNFKSKKTKKIVSTK
;
A
#
# COMPACT_ATOMS: atom_id res chain seq x y z
N MET A 1 -15.94 10.19 39.23
CA MET A 1 -16.06 9.84 37.80
C MET A 1 -14.88 8.96 37.41
N LYS A 2 -15.04 7.63 37.37
CA LYS A 2 -13.93 6.69 37.09
C LYS A 2 -13.65 6.67 35.58
N ILE A 3 -12.49 7.19 35.18
CA ILE A 3 -11.99 7.08 33.80
C ILE A 3 -11.63 5.60 33.59
N LYS A 4 -12.49 4.87 32.89
CA LYS A 4 -12.18 3.51 32.44
C LYS A 4 -11.16 3.64 31.31
N ASN A 5 -9.89 3.37 31.63
CA ASN A 5 -8.86 3.14 30.63
C ASN A 5 -9.18 1.82 29.92
N THR A 6 -10.01 1.90 28.88
CA THR A 6 -10.24 0.79 27.95
C THR A 6 -8.98 0.64 27.11
N VAL A 7 -8.14 -0.30 27.50
CA VAL A 7 -7.09 -0.85 26.63
C VAL A 7 -7.77 -1.23 25.32
N ALA A 8 -7.50 -0.46 24.27
CA ALA A 8 -8.15 -0.60 22.98
C ALA A 8 -7.86 -2.00 22.45
N ALA A 9 -8.83 -2.91 22.54
CA ALA A 9 -8.73 -4.22 21.95
C ALA A 9 -8.43 -4.04 20.46
N THR A 10 -7.32 -4.61 20.00
CA THR A 10 -6.93 -4.56 18.59
C THR A 10 -8.05 -5.18 17.77
N ASP A 11 -8.71 -4.34 16.97
CA ASP A 11 -9.84 -4.75 16.14
C ASP A 11 -9.36 -5.84 15.17
N LYS A 12 -9.88 -7.07 15.32
CA LYS A 12 -9.43 -8.25 14.55
C LYS A 12 -9.47 -8.00 13.04
N SER A 13 -10.43 -7.18 12.61
CA SER A 13 -10.62 -6.69 11.25
C SER A 13 -9.38 -5.99 10.70
N LYS A 14 -8.73 -5.14 11.50
CA LYS A 14 -7.51 -4.40 11.11
C LYS A 14 -6.33 -5.34 10.86
N VAL A 15 -6.18 -6.34 11.74
CA VAL A 15 -5.11 -7.33 11.64
C VAL A 15 -5.25 -8.13 10.34
N ILE A 16 -6.48 -8.56 10.02
CA ILE A 16 -6.79 -9.31 8.80
C ILE A 16 -6.42 -8.50 7.55
N ILE A 17 -6.86 -7.23 7.48
CA ILE A 17 -6.61 -6.37 6.31
C ILE A 17 -5.10 -6.16 6.09
N ILE A 18 -4.34 -5.88 7.15
CA ILE A 18 -2.88 -5.71 7.05
C ILE A 18 -2.22 -7.00 6.57
N ASN A 19 -2.66 -8.15 7.09
CA ASN A 19 -2.10 -9.43 6.71
C ASN A 19 -2.36 -9.77 5.24
N ILE A 20 -3.55 -9.47 4.73
CA ILE A 20 -3.88 -9.60 3.30
C ILE A 20 -2.96 -8.70 2.47
N LEU A 21 -2.81 -7.43 2.86
CA LEU A 21 -1.96 -6.47 2.15
C LEU A 21 -0.49 -6.92 2.10
N PHE A 22 -0.01 -7.49 3.20
CA PHE A 22 1.33 -8.05 3.30
C PHE A 22 1.49 -9.30 2.41
N ALA A 23 0.54 -10.23 2.46
CA ALA A 23 0.55 -11.42 1.61
C ALA A 23 0.52 -11.05 0.12
N SER A 24 -0.33 -10.11 -0.28
CA SER A 24 -0.37 -9.60 -1.66
C SER A 24 0.97 -9.00 -2.09
N SER A 25 1.64 -8.24 -1.22
CA SER A 25 2.96 -7.67 -1.54
C SER A 25 4.01 -8.74 -1.80
N ILE A 26 4.00 -9.83 -1.01
CA ILE A 26 4.89 -10.98 -1.18
C ILE A 26 4.61 -11.70 -2.50
N ILE A 27 3.33 -11.93 -2.82
CA ILE A 27 2.94 -12.55 -4.08
C ILE A 27 3.46 -11.75 -5.29
N ILE A 28 3.37 -10.42 -5.24
CA ILE A 28 3.87 -9.54 -6.32
C ILE A 28 5.39 -9.67 -6.47
N ILE A 29 6.13 -9.74 -5.37
CA ILE A 29 7.60 -9.96 -5.38
C ILE A 29 7.92 -11.28 -6.11
N PHE A 30 7.26 -12.38 -5.73
CA PHE A 30 7.47 -13.68 -6.36
C PHE A 30 7.08 -13.69 -7.84
N LEU A 31 5.99 -13.03 -8.22
CA LEU A 31 5.60 -12.88 -9.62
C LEU A 31 6.66 -12.13 -10.43
N GLY A 32 7.24 -11.07 -9.87
CA GLY A 32 8.30 -10.31 -10.53
C GLY A 32 9.55 -11.17 -10.80
N ILE A 33 10.01 -11.90 -9.78
CA ILE A 33 11.15 -12.83 -9.92
C ILE A 33 10.83 -13.92 -10.95
N PHE A 34 9.65 -14.52 -10.84
CA PHE A 34 9.20 -15.57 -11.75
C PHE A 34 9.17 -15.08 -13.20
N PHE A 35 8.54 -13.94 -13.47
CA PHE A 35 8.49 -13.38 -14.82
C PHE A 35 9.87 -12.97 -15.36
N SER A 36 10.78 -12.50 -14.49
CA SER A 36 12.15 -12.21 -14.88
C SER A 36 12.88 -13.47 -15.35
N ILE A 37 12.88 -14.53 -14.53
CA ILE A 37 13.56 -15.78 -14.83
C ILE A 37 12.93 -16.45 -16.05
N PHE A 38 11.59 -16.51 -16.08
CA PHE A 38 10.84 -17.12 -17.18
C PHE A 38 11.12 -16.41 -18.51
N SER A 39 11.13 -15.08 -18.53
CA SER A 39 11.47 -14.32 -19.73
C SER A 39 12.92 -14.52 -20.16
N PHE A 40 13.85 -14.62 -19.21
CA PHE A 40 15.26 -14.83 -19.50
C PHE A 40 15.52 -16.20 -20.13
N VAL A 41 14.98 -17.27 -19.54
CA VAL A 41 15.16 -18.65 -20.04
C VAL A 41 14.51 -18.83 -21.43
N ASN A 42 13.34 -18.23 -21.65
CA ASN A 42 12.62 -18.37 -22.91
C ASN A 42 13.02 -17.31 -23.97
N ASN A 43 14.01 -16.45 -23.68
CA ASN A 43 14.41 -15.34 -24.55
C ASN A 43 13.23 -14.47 -25.03
N ILE A 44 12.27 -14.24 -24.12
CA ILE A 44 11.07 -13.45 -24.43
C ILE A 44 11.47 -11.99 -24.58
N ASN A 45 11.21 -11.45 -25.75
CA ASN A 45 11.47 -10.05 -26.07
C ASN A 45 10.18 -9.38 -26.55
N PHE A 46 9.94 -8.17 -26.06
CA PHE A 46 8.81 -7.35 -26.47
C PHE A 46 9.30 -6.22 -27.36
N LYS A 47 8.70 -6.09 -28.55
CA LYS A 47 8.99 -4.99 -29.47
C LYS A 47 8.19 -3.77 -29.04
N ILE A 48 8.90 -2.73 -28.60
CA ILE A 48 8.30 -1.45 -28.17
C ILE A 48 8.83 -0.35 -29.08
N LEU A 49 7.91 0.26 -29.84
CA LEU A 49 8.20 1.13 -30.97
C LEU A 49 9.15 0.45 -31.98
N SER A 50 10.44 0.76 -31.89
CA SER A 50 11.49 0.29 -32.80
C SER A 50 12.50 -0.64 -32.14
N SER A 51 12.46 -0.76 -30.80
CA SER A 51 13.47 -1.48 -30.01
C SER A 51 12.90 -2.75 -29.39
N SER A 52 13.72 -3.79 -29.36
CA SER A 52 13.41 -5.06 -28.71
C SER A 52 13.89 -4.99 -27.26
N ILE A 53 12.95 -5.07 -26.30
CA ILE A 53 13.27 -5.02 -24.87
C ILE A 53 13.07 -6.41 -24.27
N PRO A 54 14.06 -6.94 -23.53
CA PRO A 54 13.90 -8.20 -22.82
C PRO A 54 12.74 -8.16 -21.82
N GLY A 55 11.90 -9.20 -21.84
CA GLY A 55 10.80 -9.36 -20.89
C GLY A 55 11.26 -9.36 -19.43
N ALA A 56 12.52 -9.73 -19.19
CA ALA A 56 13.15 -9.67 -17.87
C ALA A 56 13.12 -8.26 -17.26
N VAL A 57 13.21 -7.20 -18.06
CA VAL A 57 13.14 -5.81 -17.58
C VAL A 57 11.79 -5.51 -16.95
N PHE A 58 10.70 -6.02 -17.53
CA PHE A 58 9.36 -5.87 -16.95
C PHE A 58 9.20 -6.68 -15.66
N GLY A 59 9.77 -7.88 -15.60
CA GLY A 59 9.81 -8.67 -14.36
C GLY A 59 10.55 -7.94 -13.24
N PHE A 60 11.69 -7.31 -13.54
CA PHE A 60 12.43 -6.47 -12.58
C PHE A 60 11.61 -5.27 -12.11
N LEU A 61 10.84 -4.65 -13.00
CA LEU A 61 9.95 -3.55 -12.65
C LEU A 61 8.85 -4.00 -11.68
N VAL A 62 8.21 -5.14 -11.94
CA VAL A 62 7.22 -5.75 -11.04
C VAL A 62 7.83 -6.13 -9.69
N PHE A 63 9.04 -6.70 -9.69
CA PHE A 63 9.77 -7.02 -8.47
C PHE A 63 10.06 -5.78 -7.63
N TYR A 64 10.54 -4.70 -8.25
CA TYR A 64 10.76 -3.42 -7.58
C TYR A 64 9.46 -2.85 -6.98
N LEU A 65 8.35 -2.91 -7.73
CA LEU A 65 7.02 -2.55 -7.22
C LEU A 65 6.62 -3.39 -6.00
N GLY A 66 6.86 -4.70 -6.04
CA GLY A 66 6.62 -5.60 -4.91
C GLY A 66 7.39 -5.18 -3.65
N ILE A 67 8.70 -4.92 -3.77
CA ILE A 67 9.53 -4.43 -2.64
C ILE A 67 8.98 -3.10 -2.11
N ARG A 68 8.67 -2.16 -3.01
CA ARG A 68 8.13 -0.85 -2.63
C ARG A 68 6.82 -0.99 -1.84
N TYR A 69 5.94 -1.91 -2.25
CA TYR A 69 4.70 -2.18 -1.55
C TYR A 69 4.93 -2.84 -0.20
N TYR A 70 5.84 -3.81 -0.12
CA TYR A 70 6.23 -4.44 1.14
C TYR A 70 6.70 -3.41 2.18
N LEU A 71 7.56 -2.48 1.78
CA LEU A 71 8.03 -1.40 2.65
C LEU A 71 6.90 -0.46 3.08
N SER A 72 6.01 -0.12 2.14
CA SER A 72 4.84 0.73 2.41
C SER A 72 3.88 0.08 3.41
N VAL A 73 3.60 -1.22 3.26
CA VAL A 73 2.75 -1.99 4.17
C VAL A 73 3.39 -2.11 5.55
N THR A 74 4.71 -2.32 5.62
CA THR A 74 5.45 -2.37 6.90
C THR A 74 5.37 -1.03 7.64
N LYS A 75 5.52 0.09 6.92
CA LYS A 75 5.34 1.43 7.50
C LYS A 75 3.90 1.65 7.98
N LEU A 76 2.91 1.28 7.16
CA LEU A 76 1.50 1.36 7.52
C LEU A 76 1.20 0.55 8.77
N LYS A 77 1.74 -0.67 8.89
CA LYS A 77 1.65 -1.49 10.10
C LYS A 77 2.22 -0.71 11.31
N GLY A 78 3.43 -0.17 11.20
CA GLY A 78 4.03 0.62 12.29
C GLY A 78 3.17 1.80 12.73
N GLU A 79 2.49 2.49 11.80
CA GLU A 79 1.60 3.60 12.10
C GLU A 79 0.25 3.15 12.67
N LEU A 80 -0.35 2.09 12.14
CA LEU A 80 -1.71 1.65 12.53
C LEU A 80 -1.76 1.04 13.93
N TYR A 81 -0.66 0.44 14.39
CA TYR A 81 -0.55 -0.16 15.72
C TYR A 81 -0.14 0.85 16.81
N LYS A 82 0.13 2.12 16.48
CA LYS A 82 0.35 3.15 17.50
C LYS A 82 -0.94 3.36 18.30
N THR A 83 -0.88 3.21 19.62
CA THR A 83 -2.03 3.34 20.51
C THR A 83 -2.67 4.74 20.49
N SER A 84 -1.91 5.76 20.06
CA SER A 84 -2.35 7.15 19.95
C SER A 84 -3.02 7.49 18.61
N SER A 85 -2.86 6.69 17.56
CA SER A 85 -3.40 7.01 16.24
C SER A 85 -4.87 6.60 16.16
N LYS A 86 -5.77 7.59 16.35
CA LYS A 86 -7.19 7.45 16.03
C LYS A 86 -7.44 8.00 14.63
N PHE A 87 -8.14 7.22 13.80
CA PHE A 87 -8.65 7.72 12.52
C PHE A 87 -9.67 8.82 12.81
N SER A 88 -9.35 10.08 12.44
CA SER A 88 -10.26 11.19 12.64
C SER A 88 -10.99 11.56 11.36
N TRP A 89 -12.28 11.24 11.32
CA TRP A 89 -13.19 11.70 10.28
C TRP A 89 -13.32 13.23 10.21
N SER A 90 -12.90 13.96 11.26
CA SER A 90 -12.88 15.42 11.23
C SER A 90 -11.94 15.98 10.16
N ASN A 91 -10.88 15.26 9.80
CA ASN A 91 -9.92 15.69 8.77
C ASN A 91 -10.50 15.58 7.36
N PHE A 92 -11.48 14.69 7.15
CA PHE A 92 -12.14 14.48 5.86
C PHE A 92 -13.48 15.22 5.75
N LYS A 93 -13.96 15.85 6.82
CA LYS A 93 -15.11 16.75 6.74
C LYS A 93 -14.69 18.01 6.00
N SER A 94 -15.20 18.18 4.78
CA SER A 94 -15.17 19.45 4.06
C SER A 94 -15.69 20.53 5.00
N LYS A 95 -14.81 21.45 5.41
CA LYS A 95 -15.22 22.64 6.15
C LYS A 95 -16.10 23.42 5.19
N LYS A 96 -17.43 23.36 5.38
CA LYS A 96 -18.34 24.30 4.73
C LYS A 96 -17.88 25.69 5.15
N THR A 97 -17.09 26.36 4.33
CA THR A 97 -16.68 27.74 4.52
C THR A 97 -17.99 28.53 4.56
N LYS A 98 -18.45 28.89 5.76
CA LYS A 98 -19.54 29.85 5.89
C LYS A 98 -19.00 31.13 5.26
N LYS A 99 -19.44 31.43 4.04
CA LYS A 99 -19.32 32.78 3.48
C LYS A 99 -20.05 33.68 4.47
N ILE A 100 -19.29 34.42 5.27
CA ILE A 100 -19.82 35.52 6.06
C ILE A 100 -20.20 36.57 5.02
N VAL A 101 -21.46 36.59 4.63
CA VAL A 101 -22.02 37.69 3.84
C VAL A 101 -22.17 38.84 4.82
N SER A 102 -21.24 39.79 4.76
CA SER A 102 -21.35 41.07 5.44
C SER A 102 -22.34 41.91 4.64
N THR A 103 -23.56 42.02 5.15
CA THR A 103 -24.55 42.99 4.65
C THR A 103 -24.17 44.35 5.23
N LYS A 104 -23.84 45.28 4.35
CA LYS A 104 -23.68 46.71 4.65
C LYS A 104 -25.06 47.36 4.81
#